data_AF-A0A521DF54-F1
#
_entry.id   AF-A0A521DF54-F1
#
_cell.length_a   1.000
_cell.length_b   1.000
_cell.length_c   1.000
_cell.angle_alpha   90.00
_cell.angle_beta   90.00
_cell.angle_gamma   90.00
#
_symmetry.space_group_name_H-M   'P 1'
#
loop_
_entity.id
_entity.type
_entity.pdbx_description
1 polymer ?
#
loop_
_entity_poly.entity_id
_entity_poly.type
_entity_poly.pdbx_seq_one_letter_code
_entity_poly.pdbx_strand_id
1 'polypeptide(L)'
;MIFATDYFNYIPNELPEFNLKLLLNIEDLNNSIFNEVFNILKPHQQKEYVTFKESEGAQKYRKERNAKLPYVDFNNLPEIFDDALLQKVILYQKEGEIGGAIYDSLSEDHKGQIARFNSKIFEEEKAKRRALMSDEEKRKEKEWWDKYDADPTPRFMGNVGEPDTVTSYIIKYGVNPLTREPETIESFQKKYTIDPKTGDPIPREKNE
;
A
#
# COMPACT_ATOMS: atom_id res chain seq x y z
N MET A 1 -5.97 13.00 0.97
CA MET A 1 -7.11 12.08 0.82
C MET A 1 -7.20 11.84 -0.68
N ILE A 2 -7.04 10.60 -1.14
CA ILE A 2 -7.10 10.29 -2.58
C ILE A 2 -8.44 9.60 -2.80
N PHE A 3 -9.37 10.30 -3.41
CA PHE A 3 -10.66 9.75 -3.81
C PHE A 3 -10.47 8.96 -5.11
N ALA A 4 -11.33 7.99 -5.39
CA ALA A 4 -11.24 7.26 -6.65
C ALA A 4 -11.41 8.22 -7.83
N THR A 5 -12.21 9.28 -7.68
CA THR A 5 -12.39 10.38 -8.64
C THR A 5 -11.08 11.10 -9.00
N ASP A 6 -10.14 11.23 -8.07
CA ASP A 6 -8.86 11.92 -8.31
C ASP A 6 -8.02 11.22 -9.39
N TYR A 7 -8.13 9.89 -9.50
CA TYR A 7 -7.47 9.12 -10.55
C TYR A 7 -7.99 9.43 -11.96
N PHE A 8 -9.16 10.06 -12.06
CA PHE A 8 -9.81 10.36 -13.33
C PHE A 8 -9.78 11.85 -13.71
N ASN A 9 -9.38 12.74 -12.78
CA ASN A 9 -9.35 14.18 -13.00
C ASN A 9 -8.21 14.65 -13.94
N TYR A 10 -7.17 13.83 -14.14
CA TYR A 10 -5.97 14.17 -14.93
C TYR A 10 -5.53 13.05 -15.88
N ILE A 11 -6.45 12.54 -16.71
CA ILE A 11 -6.12 11.43 -17.60
C ILE A 11 -5.62 11.94 -18.96
N PRO A 12 -4.55 11.34 -19.53
CA PRO A 12 -4.18 11.44 -20.94
C PRO A 12 -5.34 11.13 -21.90
N ASN A 13 -5.11 11.18 -23.21
CA ASN A 13 -6.17 10.82 -24.16
C ASN A 13 -6.67 9.37 -23.99
N GLU A 14 -5.89 8.43 -23.45
CA GLU A 14 -6.28 7.03 -23.28
C GLU A 14 -6.40 6.68 -21.78
N LEU A 15 -7.27 5.70 -21.44
CA LEU A 15 -7.36 5.15 -20.09
C LEU A 15 -6.27 4.10 -19.83
N PRO A 16 -5.35 4.31 -18.88
CA PRO A 16 -4.43 3.26 -18.44
C PRO A 16 -5.16 2.03 -17.90
N GLU A 17 -4.52 0.86 -17.96
CA GLU A 17 -5.10 -0.40 -17.46
C GLU A 17 -5.54 -0.31 -15.99
N PHE A 18 -4.77 0.40 -15.16
CA PHE A 18 -5.13 0.68 -13.78
C PHE A 18 -6.48 1.39 -13.67
N ASN A 19 -6.70 2.46 -14.46
CA ASN A 19 -7.94 3.23 -14.47
C ASN A 19 -9.13 2.40 -14.97
N LEU A 20 -8.90 1.56 -15.99
CA LEU A 20 -9.91 0.65 -16.51
C LEU A 20 -10.36 -0.36 -15.44
N LYS A 21 -9.41 -0.96 -14.70
CA LYS A 21 -9.70 -1.88 -13.59
C LYS A 21 -10.34 -1.15 -12.40
N LEU A 22 -9.91 0.06 -12.08
CA LEU A 22 -10.52 0.88 -11.03
C LEU A 22 -11.98 1.17 -11.35
N LEU A 23 -12.28 1.64 -12.56
CA LEU A 23 -13.66 1.91 -12.99
C LEU A 23 -14.51 0.64 -13.01
N LEU A 24 -13.93 -0.50 -13.41
CA LEU A 24 -14.58 -1.81 -13.36
C LEU A 24 -14.97 -2.21 -11.94
N ASN A 25 -14.09 -1.96 -10.96
CA ASN A 25 -14.38 -2.25 -9.56
C ASN A 25 -15.42 -1.30 -8.99
N ILE A 26 -15.37 -0.01 -9.33
CA ILE A 26 -16.39 0.97 -8.93
C ILE A 26 -17.76 0.52 -9.43
N GLU A 27 -17.86 0.06 -10.69
CA GLU A 27 -19.11 -0.48 -11.25
C GLU A 27 -19.53 -1.78 -10.57
N ASP A 28 -18.66 -2.79 -10.52
CA ASP A 28 -18.98 -4.13 -10.02
C ASP A 28 -19.33 -4.13 -8.51
N LEU A 29 -18.75 -3.22 -7.73
CA LEU A 29 -19.03 -3.06 -6.31
C LEU A 29 -20.20 -2.09 -6.05
N ASN A 30 -20.88 -1.65 -7.12
CA ASN A 30 -22.03 -0.75 -7.12
C ASN A 30 -21.77 0.58 -6.39
N ASN A 31 -20.55 1.10 -6.43
CA ASN A 31 -20.24 2.37 -5.78
C ASN A 31 -21.02 3.52 -6.46
N SER A 32 -21.67 4.36 -5.65
CA SER A 32 -22.51 5.48 -6.09
C SER A 32 -21.78 6.50 -6.99
N ILE A 33 -20.45 6.57 -6.91
CA ILE A 33 -19.66 7.49 -7.74
C ILE A 33 -19.50 7.03 -9.19
N PHE A 34 -19.94 5.81 -9.56
CA PHE A 34 -19.71 5.27 -10.91
C PHE A 34 -20.16 6.23 -12.01
N ASN A 35 -21.39 6.74 -11.90
CA ASN A 35 -21.93 7.65 -12.91
C ASN A 35 -21.17 8.98 -12.95
N GLU A 36 -20.71 9.48 -11.80
CA GLU A 36 -19.91 10.69 -11.73
C GLU A 36 -18.58 10.50 -12.48
N VAL A 37 -17.85 9.44 -12.15
CA VAL A 37 -16.58 9.10 -12.78
C VAL A 37 -16.76 8.82 -14.28
N PHE A 38 -17.78 8.06 -14.67
CA PHE A 38 -18.00 7.71 -16.07
C PHE A 38 -18.35 8.94 -16.93
N ASN A 39 -19.09 9.90 -16.37
CA ASN A 39 -19.54 11.09 -17.10
C ASN A 39 -18.45 12.15 -17.30
N ILE A 40 -17.40 12.18 -16.47
CA ILE A 40 -16.26 13.08 -16.67
C ILE A 40 -15.30 12.59 -17.77
N LEU A 41 -15.40 11.31 -18.18
CA LEU A 41 -14.58 10.75 -19.25
C LEU A 41 -14.96 11.29 -20.62
N LYS A 42 -13.97 11.42 -21.51
CA LYS A 42 -14.21 11.76 -22.91
C LYS A 42 -14.94 10.61 -23.62
N PRO A 43 -15.73 10.87 -24.69
CA PRO A 43 -16.51 9.83 -25.36
C PRO A 43 -15.70 8.63 -25.87
N HIS A 44 -14.45 8.83 -26.28
CA HIS A 44 -13.59 7.71 -26.69
C HIS A 44 -13.08 6.90 -25.49
N GLN A 45 -12.78 7.53 -24.36
CA GLN A 45 -12.43 6.83 -23.11
C GLN A 45 -13.61 6.01 -22.57
N GLN A 46 -14.83 6.53 -22.68
CA GLN A 46 -16.03 5.75 -22.35
C GLN A 46 -16.13 4.49 -23.23
N LYS A 47 -15.85 4.61 -24.54
CA LYS A 47 -15.81 3.45 -25.46
C LYS A 47 -14.68 2.47 -25.13
N GLU A 48 -13.50 2.97 -24.75
CA GLU A 48 -12.38 2.14 -24.27
C GLU A 48 -12.82 1.31 -23.06
N TYR A 49 -13.47 1.94 -22.08
CA TYR A 49 -14.01 1.24 -20.91
C TYR A 49 -15.05 0.18 -21.28
N VAL A 50 -16.06 0.52 -22.09
CA VAL A 50 -17.10 -0.42 -22.51
C VAL A 50 -16.48 -1.62 -23.24
N THR A 51 -15.48 -1.38 -24.09
CA THR A 51 -14.75 -2.45 -24.80
C THR A 51 -13.95 -3.31 -23.83
N PHE A 52 -13.22 -2.68 -22.90
CA PHE A 52 -12.44 -3.38 -21.88
C PHE A 52 -13.31 -4.26 -20.99
N LYS A 53 -14.46 -3.75 -20.52
CA LYS A 53 -15.38 -4.45 -19.61
C LYS A 53 -15.83 -5.82 -20.13
N GLU A 54 -16.01 -5.92 -21.44
CA GLU A 54 -16.43 -7.14 -22.15
C GLU A 54 -15.25 -8.04 -22.55
N SER A 55 -14.01 -7.58 -22.41
CA SER A 55 -12.81 -8.30 -22.81
C SER A 55 -12.53 -9.53 -21.93
N GLU A 56 -11.83 -10.52 -22.49
CA GLU A 56 -11.33 -11.69 -21.75
C GLU A 56 -10.44 -11.27 -20.57
N GLY A 57 -9.68 -10.18 -20.71
CA GLY A 57 -8.83 -9.64 -19.65
C GLY A 57 -9.65 -9.18 -18.43
N ALA A 58 -10.74 -8.45 -18.65
CA ALA A 58 -11.63 -8.03 -17.58
C ALA A 58 -12.36 -9.22 -16.93
N GLN A 59 -12.80 -10.19 -17.73
CA GLN A 59 -13.44 -11.41 -17.20
C GLN A 59 -12.48 -12.22 -16.32
N LYS A 60 -11.24 -12.40 -16.77
CA LYS A 60 -10.18 -13.07 -16.00
C LYS A 60 -9.89 -12.32 -14.70
N TYR A 61 -9.72 -11.00 -14.77
CA TYR A 61 -9.50 -10.15 -13.60
C TYR A 61 -10.62 -10.29 -12.57
N ARG A 62 -11.91 -10.22 -12.98
CA ARG A 62 -13.06 -10.42 -12.08
C ARG A 62 -13.02 -11.78 -11.41
N LYS A 63 -12.73 -12.84 -12.17
CA LYS A 63 -12.67 -14.21 -11.64
C LYS A 63 -11.57 -14.34 -10.58
N GLU A 64 -10.40 -13.79 -10.85
CA GLU A 64 -9.28 -13.78 -9.90
C GLU A 64 -9.57 -12.95 -8.65
N ARG A 65 -10.15 -11.75 -8.83
CA ARG A 65 -10.60 -10.89 -7.73
C ARG A 65 -11.63 -11.59 -6.84
N ASN A 66 -12.68 -12.15 -7.44
CA ASN A 66 -13.77 -12.80 -6.71
C ASN A 66 -13.34 -14.12 -6.04
N ALA A 67 -12.25 -14.75 -6.50
CA ALA A 67 -11.68 -15.91 -5.82
C ALA A 67 -10.89 -15.52 -4.55
N LYS A 68 -10.38 -14.29 -4.47
CA LYS A 68 -9.57 -13.78 -3.35
C LYS A 68 -10.40 -13.02 -2.32
N LEU A 69 -11.44 -12.31 -2.76
CA LEU A 69 -12.20 -11.38 -1.92
C LEU A 69 -13.55 -11.96 -1.49
N PRO A 70 -13.87 -11.89 -0.18
CA PRO A 70 -15.17 -12.32 0.32
C PRO A 70 -16.26 -11.34 -0.10
N TYR A 71 -17.47 -11.83 -0.39
CA TYR A 71 -18.58 -10.94 -0.72
C TYR A 71 -18.90 -9.93 0.41
N VAL A 72 -19.04 -8.66 0.02
CA VAL A 72 -19.49 -7.53 0.85
C VAL A 72 -20.43 -6.67 0.01
N ASP A 73 -21.58 -6.30 0.58
CA ASP A 73 -22.53 -5.36 -0.03
C ASP A 73 -22.19 -3.92 0.41
N PHE A 74 -21.43 -3.22 -0.43
CA PHE A 74 -20.99 -1.86 -0.14
C PHE A 74 -22.13 -0.81 -0.21
N ASN A 75 -23.29 -1.15 -0.76
CA ASN A 75 -24.46 -0.25 -0.80
C ASN A 75 -25.27 -0.23 0.48
N ASN A 76 -25.11 -1.26 1.32
CA ASN A 76 -25.92 -1.45 2.51
C ASN A 76 -25.03 -1.77 3.72
N LEU A 77 -23.99 -0.96 3.88
CA LEU A 77 -23.08 -1.07 5.01
C LEU A 77 -23.76 -0.58 6.30
N PRO A 78 -23.71 -1.35 7.40
CA PRO A 78 -24.21 -0.88 8.69
C PRO A 78 -23.33 0.25 9.21
N GLU A 79 -23.89 1.14 10.04
CA GLU A 79 -23.14 2.23 10.67
C GLU A 79 -21.98 1.70 11.54
N ILE A 80 -22.20 0.59 12.24
CA ILE A 80 -21.20 -0.09 13.07
C ILE A 80 -20.89 -1.46 12.46
N PHE A 81 -19.61 -1.71 12.21
CA PHE A 81 -19.13 -3.00 11.72
C PHE A 81 -18.86 -3.94 12.89
N ASP A 82 -19.29 -5.19 12.74
CA ASP A 82 -18.78 -6.26 13.59
C ASP A 82 -17.38 -6.70 13.13
N ASP A 83 -16.69 -7.47 13.97
CA ASP A 83 -15.34 -7.96 13.68
C ASP A 83 -15.27 -8.79 12.39
N ALA A 84 -16.34 -9.51 12.04
CA ALA A 84 -16.38 -10.35 10.84
C ALA A 84 -16.45 -9.50 9.56
N LEU A 85 -17.25 -8.44 9.56
CA LEU A 85 -17.33 -7.49 8.47
C LEU A 85 -16.05 -6.65 8.37
N LEU A 86 -15.47 -6.22 9.49
CA LEU A 86 -14.18 -5.52 9.52
C LEU A 86 -13.08 -6.34 8.84
N GLN A 87 -12.95 -7.62 9.20
CA GLN A 87 -11.95 -8.50 8.59
C GLN A 87 -12.14 -8.62 7.08
N LYS A 88 -13.38 -8.71 6.59
CA LYS A 88 -13.67 -8.76 5.15
C LYS A 88 -13.31 -7.45 4.45
N VAL A 89 -13.78 -6.31 4.96
CA VAL A 89 -13.58 -4.99 4.35
C VAL A 89 -12.09 -4.64 4.29
N ILE A 90 -11.31 -5.01 5.31
CA ILE A 90 -9.84 -4.79 5.32
C ILE A 90 -9.13 -5.51 4.18
N LEU A 91 -9.63 -6.66 3.72
CA LEU A 91 -9.02 -7.36 2.58
C LEU A 91 -9.14 -6.55 1.28
N TYR A 92 -10.21 -5.78 1.12
CA TYR A 92 -10.39 -4.89 -0.03
C TYR A 92 -9.45 -3.68 0.00
N GLN A 93 -9.07 -3.19 1.19
CA GLN A 93 -8.20 -2.02 1.31
C GLN A 93 -6.73 -2.29 0.95
N LYS A 94 -6.30 -3.55 0.88
CA LYS A 94 -4.89 -3.90 0.76
C LYS A 94 -4.30 -3.68 -0.65
N GLU A 95 -5.10 -3.40 -1.67
CA GLU A 95 -4.61 -3.43 -3.06
C GLU A 95 -5.16 -2.30 -3.94
N GLY A 96 -4.24 -1.53 -4.55
CA GLY A 96 -4.40 -0.78 -5.80
C GLY A 96 -5.80 -0.29 -6.16
N GLU A 97 -6.34 -0.82 -7.26
CA GLU A 97 -7.61 -0.40 -7.85
C GLU A 97 -8.83 -0.76 -6.99
N ILE A 98 -8.73 -1.80 -6.16
CA ILE A 98 -9.85 -2.31 -5.35
C ILE A 98 -10.03 -1.44 -4.12
N GLY A 99 -8.92 -1.12 -3.44
CA GLY A 99 -8.90 -0.22 -2.29
C GLY A 99 -9.38 1.17 -2.68
N GLY A 100 -8.98 1.67 -3.85
CA GLY A 100 -9.49 2.91 -4.41
C GLY A 100 -11.01 2.84 -4.65
N ALA A 101 -11.50 1.76 -5.27
CA ALA A 101 -12.92 1.62 -5.59
C ALA A 101 -13.84 1.58 -4.35
N ILE A 102 -13.38 1.05 -3.21
CA ILE A 102 -14.20 0.98 -2.00
C ILE A 102 -14.02 2.17 -1.06
N TYR A 103 -12.96 2.96 -1.22
CA TYR A 103 -12.63 4.05 -0.28
C TYR A 103 -13.77 5.06 -0.17
N ASP A 104 -14.40 5.38 -1.31
CA ASP A 104 -15.49 6.35 -1.41
C ASP A 104 -16.84 5.78 -0.97
N SER A 105 -16.97 4.45 -0.89
CA SER A 105 -18.17 3.80 -0.33
C SER A 105 -18.18 3.77 1.20
N LEU A 106 -17.05 4.09 1.85
CA LEU A 106 -16.93 4.08 3.31
C LEU A 106 -17.12 5.48 3.88
N SER A 107 -17.97 5.60 4.90
CA SER A 107 -18.06 6.82 5.70
C SER A 107 -16.77 7.06 6.50
N GLU A 108 -16.56 8.28 6.99
CA GLU A 108 -15.41 8.57 7.87
C GLU A 108 -15.45 7.74 9.16
N ASP A 109 -16.65 7.45 9.69
CA ASP A 109 -16.80 6.57 10.85
C ASP A 109 -16.40 5.12 10.53
N HIS A 110 -16.75 4.62 9.34
CA HIS A 110 -16.29 3.30 8.88
C HIS A 110 -14.76 3.25 8.78
N LYS A 111 -14.15 4.28 8.18
CA LYS A 111 -12.68 4.41 8.08
C LYS A 111 -12.04 4.43 9.48
N GLY A 112 -12.64 5.15 10.43
CA GLY A 112 -12.21 5.20 11.82
C GLY A 112 -12.33 3.86 12.57
N GLN A 113 -13.37 3.07 12.29
CA GLN A 113 -13.51 1.71 12.83
C GLN A 113 -12.42 0.78 12.30
N ILE A 114 -12.15 0.83 10.99
CA ILE A 114 -11.10 0.04 10.36
C ILE A 114 -9.71 0.40 10.92
N ALA A 115 -9.41 1.69 11.06
CA ALA A 115 -8.15 2.16 11.63
C ALA A 115 -7.93 1.64 13.06
N ARG A 116 -8.97 1.71 13.90
CA ARG A 116 -8.93 1.18 15.27
C ARG A 116 -8.71 -0.33 15.30
N PHE A 117 -9.37 -1.07 14.42
CA PHE A 117 -9.19 -2.52 14.32
C PHE A 117 -7.78 -2.91 13.86
N ASN A 118 -7.25 -2.24 12.84
CA ASN A 118 -5.87 -2.45 12.38
C ASN A 118 -4.84 -2.11 13.48
N SER A 119 -5.06 -1.02 14.23
CA SER A 119 -4.22 -0.67 15.37
C SER A 119 -4.23 -1.75 16.45
N LYS A 120 -5.40 -2.31 16.76
CA LYS A 120 -5.52 -3.44 17.70
C LYS A 120 -4.71 -4.65 17.23
N ILE A 121 -4.86 -5.04 15.96
CA ILE A 121 -4.08 -6.16 15.38
C ILE A 121 -2.57 -5.88 15.48
N PHE A 122 -2.14 -4.68 15.11
CA PHE A 122 -0.73 -4.29 15.16
C PHE A 122 -0.17 -4.38 16.59
N GLU A 123 -0.89 -3.86 17.58
CA GLU A 123 -0.46 -3.93 18.98
C GLU A 123 -0.45 -5.37 19.51
N GLU A 124 -1.41 -6.22 19.10
CA GLU A 124 -1.39 -7.65 19.43
C GLU A 124 -0.21 -8.38 18.82
N GLU A 125 0.12 -8.12 17.55
CA GLU A 125 1.31 -8.69 16.90
C GLU A 125 2.60 -8.20 17.55
N LYS A 126 2.68 -6.91 17.87
CA LYS A 126 3.80 -6.30 18.58
C LYS A 126 3.99 -6.95 19.96
N ALA A 127 2.90 -7.15 20.70
CA ALA A 127 2.93 -7.82 22.00
C ALA A 127 3.40 -9.28 21.87
N LYS A 128 2.93 -10.03 20.86
CA LYS A 128 3.38 -11.40 20.58
C LYS A 128 4.88 -11.44 20.26
N ARG A 129 5.38 -10.55 19.41
CA ARG A 129 6.82 -10.46 19.10
C ARG A 129 7.63 -10.17 20.37
N ARG A 130 7.19 -9.19 21.17
CA ARG A 130 7.85 -8.82 22.42
C ARG A 130 7.83 -9.93 23.46
N ALA A 131 6.79 -10.75 23.49
CA ALA A 131 6.70 -11.91 24.39
C ALA A 131 7.73 -13.01 24.03
N LEU A 132 8.11 -13.12 22.76
CA LEU A 132 9.11 -14.07 22.28
C LEU A 132 10.55 -13.57 22.44
N MET A 133 10.74 -12.28 22.73
CA MET A 133 12.07 -11.69 22.96
C MET A 133 12.58 -11.98 24.38
N SER A 134 13.87 -12.28 24.47
CA SER A 134 14.64 -12.27 25.70
C SER A 134 14.74 -10.85 26.29
N ASP A 135 15.09 -10.75 27.58
CA ASP A 135 15.25 -9.44 28.23
C ASP A 135 16.41 -8.63 27.64
N GLU A 136 17.46 -9.32 27.15
CA GLU A 136 18.57 -8.68 26.44
C GLU A 136 18.13 -8.12 25.07
N GLU A 137 17.28 -8.83 24.33
CA GLU A 137 16.71 -8.33 23.07
C GLU A 137 15.78 -7.13 23.32
N LYS A 138 14.94 -7.18 24.35
CA LYS A 138 14.09 -6.04 24.74
C LYS A 138 14.94 -4.83 25.16
N ARG A 139 16.04 -5.04 25.87
CA ARG A 139 16.98 -3.98 26.26
C ARG A 139 17.63 -3.36 25.03
N LYS A 140 18.12 -4.18 24.09
CA LYS A 140 18.71 -3.70 22.82
C LYS A 140 17.71 -2.96 21.95
N GLU A 141 16.47 -3.47 21.83
CA GLU A 141 15.39 -2.78 21.12
C GLU A 141 15.09 -1.42 21.76
N LYS A 142 15.01 -1.36 23.09
CA LYS A 142 14.79 -0.09 23.80
C LYS A 142 15.94 0.90 23.55
N GLU A 143 17.18 0.47 23.71
CA GLU A 143 18.36 1.31 23.46
C GLU A 143 18.44 1.78 22.01
N TRP A 144 17.92 0.98 21.07
CA TRP A 144 17.80 1.34 19.67
C TRP A 144 16.78 2.46 19.48
N TRP A 145 15.57 2.33 20.03
CA TRP A 145 14.53 3.38 19.96
C TRP A 145 14.96 4.66 20.67
N ASP A 146 15.57 4.56 21.85
CA ASP A 146 16.07 5.72 22.60
C ASP A 146 17.13 6.50 21.79
N LYS A 147 17.97 5.82 21.01
CA LYS A 147 18.94 6.46 20.11
C LYS A 147 18.27 7.08 18.88
N TYR A 148 17.31 6.36 18.28
CA TYR A 148 16.56 6.83 17.12
C TYR A 148 15.79 8.12 17.44
N ASP A 149 15.07 8.15 18.57
CA ASP A 149 14.26 9.29 18.99
C ASP A 149 15.12 10.49 19.41
N ALA A 150 16.36 10.25 19.86
CA ALA A 150 17.32 11.30 20.21
C ALA A 150 18.04 11.89 18.99
N ASP A 151 17.98 11.25 17.83
CA ASP A 151 18.62 11.74 16.60
C ASP A 151 17.70 12.77 15.91
N PRO A 152 18.12 14.03 15.74
CA PRO A 152 17.34 15.04 15.03
C PRO A 152 17.21 14.75 13.52
N THR A 153 18.01 13.83 13.00
CA THR A 153 18.02 13.39 11.59
C THR A 153 18.17 11.87 11.54
N PRO A 154 17.16 11.10 11.98
CA PRO A 154 17.30 9.65 12.15
C PRO A 154 17.64 8.97 10.82
N ARG A 155 18.74 8.22 10.82
CA ARG A 155 19.27 7.52 9.63
C ARG A 155 18.76 6.09 9.54
N PHE A 156 19.02 5.44 8.41
CA PHE A 156 18.69 4.02 8.25
C PHE A 156 19.42 3.21 9.33
N MET A 157 18.64 2.53 10.16
CA MET A 157 19.15 1.71 11.24
C MET A 157 18.24 0.47 11.34
N GLY A 158 18.82 -0.72 11.37
CA GLY A 158 18.06 -1.96 11.58
C GLY A 158 17.77 -2.17 13.05
N ASN A 159 16.51 -2.48 13.40
CA ASN A 159 16.14 -2.92 14.74
C ASN A 159 16.45 -4.42 14.92
N VAL A 160 16.65 -4.90 16.16
CA VAL A 160 16.95 -6.28 16.58
C VAL A 160 16.73 -7.37 15.50
N GLY A 161 17.84 -7.90 14.96
CA GLY A 161 17.84 -8.97 13.95
C GLY A 161 17.67 -8.49 12.50
N GLU A 162 17.36 -7.21 12.30
CA GLU A 162 17.43 -6.54 11.01
C GLU A 162 18.81 -5.97 10.71
N PRO A 163 19.19 -5.92 9.43
CA PRO A 163 20.44 -5.32 9.00
C PRO A 163 20.58 -3.85 9.42
N ASP A 164 21.70 -3.53 10.05
CA ASP A 164 22.05 -2.21 10.58
C ASP A 164 22.52 -1.21 9.52
N THR A 165 22.84 -1.68 8.32
CA THR A 165 23.23 -0.85 7.18
C THR A 165 22.41 -1.16 5.94
N VAL A 166 22.27 -0.17 5.06
CA VAL A 166 21.53 -0.29 3.79
C VAL A 166 22.09 -1.43 2.93
N THR A 167 23.42 -1.56 2.89
CA THR A 167 24.10 -2.64 2.15
C THR A 167 23.75 -4.01 2.71
N SER A 168 23.79 -4.19 4.04
CA SER A 168 23.41 -5.45 4.67
C SER A 168 21.92 -5.78 4.47
N TYR A 169 21.06 -4.76 4.37
CA TYR A 169 19.64 -4.93 4.04
C TYR A 169 19.44 -5.44 2.62
N ILE A 170 20.15 -4.87 1.65
CA ILE A 170 20.15 -5.30 0.25
C ILE A 170 20.66 -6.75 0.13
N ILE A 171 21.71 -7.12 0.88
CA ILE A 171 22.21 -8.51 0.91
C ILE A 171 21.14 -9.48 1.39
N LYS A 172 20.47 -9.15 2.50
CA LYS A 172 19.51 -10.04 3.14
C LYS A 172 18.21 -10.17 2.34
N TYR A 173 17.74 -9.08 1.74
CA TYR A 173 16.40 -9.00 1.15
C TYR A 173 16.36 -8.74 -0.37
N GLY A 174 17.49 -8.42 -1.01
CA GLY A 174 17.55 -8.12 -2.44
C GLY A 174 16.83 -6.83 -2.85
N VAL A 175 16.58 -5.93 -1.91
CA VAL A 175 15.78 -4.71 -2.09
C VAL A 175 16.48 -3.53 -1.43
N ASN A 176 16.45 -2.37 -2.09
CA ASN A 176 16.92 -1.11 -1.49
C ASN A 176 15.89 -0.63 -0.45
N PRO A 177 16.24 -0.51 0.84
CA PRO A 177 15.30 -0.10 1.88
C PRO A 177 14.79 1.34 1.73
N LEU A 178 15.49 2.20 0.97
CA LEU A 178 15.10 3.60 0.76
C LEU A 178 14.04 3.74 -0.34
N THR A 179 14.16 2.96 -1.42
CA THR A 179 13.25 3.05 -2.58
C THR A 179 12.23 1.91 -2.63
N ARG A 180 12.46 0.83 -1.87
CA ARG A 180 11.71 -0.44 -1.89
C ARG A 180 11.73 -1.17 -3.25
N GLU A 181 12.67 -0.81 -4.11
CA GLU A 181 12.87 -1.46 -5.41
C GLU A 181 13.90 -2.59 -5.32
N PRO A 182 13.78 -3.64 -6.16
CA PRO A 182 14.82 -4.66 -6.28
C PRO A 182 16.17 -4.03 -6.59
N GLU A 183 17.20 -4.42 -5.83
CA GLU A 183 18.54 -3.84 -5.96
C GLU A 183 19.57 -4.90 -5.60
N THR A 184 20.71 -4.93 -6.30
CA THR A 184 21.87 -5.74 -5.93
C THR A 184 22.95 -4.85 -5.32
N ILE A 185 23.90 -5.44 -4.58
CA ILE A 185 25.03 -4.65 -4.05
C ILE A 185 25.79 -3.96 -5.19
N GLU A 186 25.99 -4.64 -6.32
CA GLU A 186 26.73 -4.11 -7.46
C GLU A 186 26.02 -2.91 -8.09
N SER A 187 24.71 -2.99 -8.29
CA SER A 187 23.93 -1.87 -8.84
C SER A 187 23.81 -0.72 -7.84
N PHE A 188 23.69 -1.02 -6.55
CA PHE A 188 23.68 -0.03 -5.48
C PHE A 188 25.01 0.73 -5.39
N GLN A 189 26.14 0.03 -5.37
CA GLN A 189 27.47 0.63 -5.31
C GLN A 189 27.83 1.46 -6.54
N LYS A 190 27.20 1.22 -7.70
CA LYS A 190 27.32 2.08 -8.89
C LYS A 190 26.59 3.41 -8.72
N LYS A 191 25.44 3.41 -8.03
CA LYS A 191 24.60 4.60 -7.84
C LYS A 191 25.00 5.42 -6.60
N TYR A 192 25.52 4.76 -5.57
CA TYR A 192 25.76 5.35 -4.26
C TYR A 192 27.19 5.08 -3.75
N THR A 193 27.72 6.00 -2.95
CA THR A 193 28.84 5.80 -2.03
C THR A 193 28.34 5.86 -0.61
N ILE A 194 28.99 5.12 0.30
CA ILE A 194 28.68 5.22 1.72
C ILE A 194 29.51 6.38 2.31
N ASP A 195 28.85 7.33 2.96
CA ASP A 195 29.52 8.37 3.73
C ASP A 195 30.30 7.72 4.89
N PRO A 196 31.64 7.85 4.95
CA PRO A 196 32.43 7.22 6.00
C PRO A 196 32.18 7.81 7.41
N LYS A 197 31.65 9.02 7.51
CA LYS A 197 31.29 9.66 8.80
C LYS A 197 29.92 9.23 9.30
N THR A 198 29.06 8.85 8.37
CA THR A 198 27.62 8.81 8.58
C THR A 198 27.02 7.42 8.39
N GLY A 199 27.63 6.59 7.54
CA GLY A 199 27.10 5.27 7.15
C GLY A 199 26.00 5.34 6.08
N ASP A 200 25.56 6.55 5.73
CA ASP A 200 24.49 6.77 4.76
C ASP A 200 24.95 6.60 3.30
N PRO A 201 24.08 6.08 2.42
CA PRO A 201 24.32 6.12 1.00
C PRO A 201 24.09 7.54 0.44
N ILE A 202 25.18 8.15 -0.03
CA ILE A 202 25.18 9.39 -0.79
C ILE A 202 25.17 9.01 -2.28
N PRO A 203 24.28 9.58 -3.11
CA PRO A 203 24.36 9.41 -4.55
C PRO A 203 25.77 9.77 -5.03
N ARG A 204 26.40 8.88 -5.80
CA ARG A 204 27.52 9.29 -6.64
C ARG A 204 26.89 10.22 -7.66
N GLU A 205 26.95 11.52 -7.48
CA GLU A 205 26.49 12.46 -8.49
C GLU A 205 27.05 12.01 -9.85
N LYS A 206 26.20 11.91 -10.88
CA LYS A 206 26.64 11.71 -12.26
C LYS A 206 27.39 12.97 -12.68
N ASN A 207 28.65 13.07 -12.30
CA ASN A 207 29.59 13.90 -13.03
C ASN A 207 30.20 13.00 -14.11
N GLU A 208 29.70 13.23 -15.33
CA GLU A 208 30.01 12.65 -16.65
C GLU A 208 29.11 11.48 -17.12
#